data_AF-A0AAV2IK28-F1
#
_entry.id   AF-A0AAV2IK28-F1
#
_cell.length_a   1.000
_cell.length_b   1.000
_cell.length_c   1.000
_cell.angle_alpha   90.00
_cell.angle_beta   90.00
_cell.angle_gamma   90.00
#
_symmetry.space_group_name_H-M   'P 1'
#
loop_
_entity.id
_entity.type
_entity.pdbx_description
1 polymer ?
#
loop_
_entity_poly.entity_id
_entity_poly.type
_entity_poly.pdbx_seq_one_letter_code
_entity_poly.pdbx_strand_id
1 'polypeptide(L)'
;MGCGGYSKISKPDVNGAIYRKITKEQVHVELGNKVKIPDNGPTIIFVYGGPGSKKGRLVSELSEVFDFTFINVEKIMLQKLAENNRDADASNEHGDRKESVHELKRMLEEDPTTISLSWILREVTTSVDKNPRGRYLVDMMPNLKYIIRTANFSQDCSSNMAVFEKKYPISFSLYFSMNMNTKTKGSKKVE
;
A
#
# COMPACT_ATOMS: atom_id res chain seq x y z
N MET A 1 0.03 16.66 5.88
CA MET A 1 1.31 16.04 5.45
C MET A 1 1.10 15.46 4.07
N GLY A 2 1.60 16.16 3.05
CA GLY A 2 1.23 15.97 1.65
C GLY A 2 1.79 14.69 1.04
N CYS A 3 0.92 13.94 0.38
CA CYS A 3 1.30 13.04 -0.70
C CYS A 3 1.71 13.91 -1.89
N GLY A 4 2.99 14.28 -1.97
CA GLY A 4 3.55 14.90 -3.16
C GLY A 4 3.70 13.83 -4.24
N GLY A 5 2.77 13.81 -5.20
CA GLY A 5 2.98 13.11 -6.46
C GLY A 5 4.15 13.74 -7.19
N TYR A 6 5.10 12.92 -7.66
CA TYR A 6 6.25 13.42 -8.43
C TYR A 6 5.79 13.87 -9.81
N SER A 7 5.44 15.14 -9.91
CA SER A 7 5.44 15.87 -11.18
C SER A 7 6.88 16.26 -11.51
N LYS A 8 7.53 15.52 -12.42
CA LYS A 8 8.75 15.91 -13.16
C LYS A 8 9.78 16.72 -12.33
N ILE A 9 10.40 16.11 -11.33
CA ILE A 9 11.44 16.79 -10.55
C ILE A 9 12.83 16.43 -11.12
N SER A 10 13.32 17.29 -12.02
CA SER A 10 14.75 17.46 -12.30
C SER A 10 15.39 18.50 -11.37
N LYS A 11 14.62 19.07 -10.43
CA LYS A 11 15.10 20.07 -9.48
C LYS A 11 15.66 19.37 -8.24
N PRO A 12 16.81 19.83 -7.70
CA PRO A 12 17.31 19.32 -6.43
C PRO A 12 16.27 19.49 -5.31
N ASP A 13 16.20 18.53 -4.39
CA ASP A 13 15.37 18.68 -3.19
C ASP A 13 15.92 19.78 -2.25
N VAL A 14 15.25 20.00 -1.13
CA VAL A 14 15.65 20.98 -0.09
C VAL A 14 17.07 20.78 0.45
N ASN A 15 17.69 19.62 0.18
CA ASN A 15 19.05 19.27 0.58
C ASN A 15 20.03 19.21 -0.62
N GLY A 16 19.63 19.68 -1.82
CA GLY A 16 20.49 19.68 -3.00
C GLY A 16 20.56 18.33 -3.74
N ALA A 17 19.79 17.31 -3.32
CA ALA A 17 19.87 15.99 -3.95
C ALA A 17 19.14 15.98 -5.30
N ILE A 18 19.90 15.72 -6.38
CA ILE A 18 19.34 15.48 -7.71
C ILE A 18 18.98 14.00 -7.82
N TYR A 19 17.70 13.69 -7.86
CA TYR A 19 17.23 12.32 -8.05
C TYR A 19 17.29 11.97 -9.54
N ARG A 20 18.21 11.07 -9.92
CA ARG A 20 18.24 10.51 -11.26
C ARG A 20 17.03 9.59 -11.43
N LYS A 21 16.19 9.85 -12.43
CA LYS A 21 15.12 8.94 -12.81
C LYS A 21 15.73 7.62 -13.31
N ILE A 22 15.46 6.54 -12.59
CA ILE A 22 15.81 5.19 -13.03
C ILE A 22 14.85 4.81 -14.15
N THR A 23 15.37 4.30 -15.27
CA THR A 23 14.54 3.78 -16.36
C THR A 23 14.55 2.26 -16.37
N LYS A 24 13.56 1.65 -17.01
CA LYS A 24 13.40 0.20 -17.05
C LYS A 24 14.61 -0.50 -17.67
N GLU A 25 15.23 0.13 -18.66
CA GLU A 25 16.42 -0.40 -19.37
C GLU A 25 17.67 -0.44 -18.47
N GLN A 26 17.67 0.35 -17.39
CA GLN A 26 18.77 0.42 -16.45
C GLN A 26 18.65 -0.61 -15.31
N VAL A 27 17.55 -1.34 -15.25
CA VAL A 27 17.29 -2.30 -14.18
C VAL A 27 17.21 -3.71 -14.75
N HIS A 28 18.17 -4.54 -14.35
CA HIS A 28 18.10 -5.97 -14.61
C HIS A 28 17.04 -6.60 -13.70
N VAL A 29 16.02 -7.21 -14.30
CA VAL A 29 14.95 -7.92 -13.59
C VAL A 29 15.01 -9.39 -13.93
N GLU A 30 15.10 -10.23 -12.90
CA GLU A 30 15.05 -11.67 -13.01
C GLU A 30 13.89 -12.21 -12.17
N LEU A 31 13.17 -13.19 -12.71
CA LEU A 31 12.11 -13.87 -11.99
C LEU A 31 12.70 -15.04 -11.20
N GLY A 32 12.58 -15.01 -9.87
CA GLY A 32 13.04 -16.11 -9.03
C GLY A 32 12.21 -17.38 -9.25
N ASN A 33 12.86 -18.55 -9.18
CA ASN A 33 12.27 -19.88 -9.46
C ASN A 33 11.03 -20.25 -8.63
N LYS A 34 10.78 -19.55 -7.52
CA LYS A 34 9.61 -19.79 -6.66
C LYS A 34 8.44 -18.85 -6.96
N VAL A 35 8.62 -17.87 -7.85
CA VAL A 35 7.57 -16.91 -8.21
C VAL A 35 6.71 -17.52 -9.30
N LYS A 36 5.41 -17.61 -9.02
CA LYS A 36 4.41 -18.06 -9.99
C LYS A 36 3.65 -16.84 -10.52
N ILE A 37 3.79 -16.57 -11.81
CA ILE A 37 3.01 -15.55 -12.50
C ILE A 37 2.02 -16.27 -13.41
N PRO A 38 0.71 -15.98 -13.34
CA PRO A 38 -0.26 -16.55 -14.27
C PRO A 38 0.03 -16.11 -15.70
N ASP A 39 0.07 -17.03 -16.66
CA ASP A 39 0.37 -16.72 -18.07
C ASP A 39 -0.68 -15.79 -18.72
N ASN A 40 -1.93 -15.86 -18.25
CA ASN A 40 -3.08 -15.13 -18.81
C ASN A 40 -3.91 -14.39 -17.75
N GLY A 41 -3.30 -14.01 -16.63
CA GLY A 41 -3.98 -13.34 -15.51
C GLY A 41 -3.23 -12.11 -15.00
N PRO A 42 -3.78 -11.42 -13.98
CA PRO A 42 -3.11 -10.27 -13.40
C PRO A 42 -1.92 -10.73 -12.57
N THR A 43 -0.87 -9.90 -12.53
CA THR A 43 0.22 -10.07 -11.55
C THR A 43 -0.16 -9.32 -10.29
N ILE A 44 -0.39 -10.02 -9.18
CA ILE A 44 -0.77 -9.39 -7.91
C ILE A 44 0.33 -9.64 -6.89
N ILE A 45 0.91 -8.56 -6.37
CA ILE A 45 1.95 -8.59 -5.35
C ILE A 45 1.45 -7.83 -4.13
N PHE A 46 1.38 -8.51 -2.99
CA PHE A 46 1.04 -7.85 -1.74
C PHE A 46 2.29 -7.18 -1.15
N VAL A 47 2.17 -5.91 -0.75
CA VAL A 47 3.29 -5.15 -0.20
C VAL A 47 3.07 -4.82 1.26
N TYR A 48 4.10 -5.08 2.06
CA TYR A 48 4.14 -4.84 3.49
C TYR A 48 5.37 -4.03 3.84
N GLY A 49 5.33 -3.32 4.96
CA GLY A 49 6.49 -2.61 5.47
C GLY A 49 6.15 -1.82 6.73
N GLY A 50 7.05 -1.84 7.70
CA GLY A 50 6.92 -1.06 8.92
C GLY A 50 7.17 0.45 8.69
N PRO A 51 6.87 1.30 9.68
CA PRO A 51 7.27 2.70 9.67
C PRO A 51 8.77 2.84 9.35
N GLY A 52 9.15 3.78 8.48
CA GLY A 52 10.55 4.01 8.09
C GLY A 52 11.12 3.06 7.04
N SER A 53 10.40 1.99 6.64
CA SER A 53 10.82 1.03 5.59
C SER A 53 11.01 1.62 4.19
N LYS A 54 10.67 2.89 3.99
CA LYS A 54 10.67 3.57 2.69
C LYS A 54 9.74 2.92 1.65
N LYS A 55 8.78 2.08 2.10
CA LYS A 55 7.76 1.44 1.24
C LYS A 55 7.13 2.40 0.24
N GLY A 56 6.68 3.57 0.68
CA GLY A 56 6.01 4.55 -0.19
C GLY A 56 6.88 4.98 -1.39
N ARG A 57 8.18 5.18 -1.16
CA ARG A 57 9.12 5.50 -2.24
C ARG A 57 9.32 4.31 -3.18
N LEU A 58 9.58 3.12 -2.64
CA LEU A 58 9.85 1.91 -3.43
C LEU A 58 8.64 1.51 -4.28
N VAL A 59 7.43 1.62 -3.72
CA VAL A 59 6.19 1.38 -4.46
C VAL A 59 6.00 2.40 -5.58
N SER A 60 6.31 3.68 -5.36
CA SER A 60 6.24 4.71 -6.42
C SER A 60 7.20 4.40 -7.56
N GLU A 61 8.45 4.07 -7.23
CA GLU A 61 9.47 3.70 -8.22
C GLU A 61 9.05 2.43 -8.99
N LEU A 62 8.53 1.40 -8.32
CA LEU A 62 8.02 0.21 -8.99
C LEU A 62 6.83 0.52 -9.93
N SER A 63 5.93 1.39 -9.50
CA SER A 63 4.76 1.79 -10.29
C SER A 63 5.19 2.55 -11.55
N GLU A 64 6.14 3.49 -11.42
CA GLU A 64 6.60 4.33 -12.53
C GLU A 64 7.54 3.61 -13.50
N VAL A 65 8.37 2.67 -13.02
CA VAL A 65 9.39 2.01 -13.85
C VAL A 65 8.87 0.72 -14.51
N PHE A 66 7.94 0.02 -13.86
CA PHE A 66 7.49 -1.31 -14.29
C PHE A 66 5.99 -1.41 -14.56
N ASP A 67 5.29 -0.27 -14.64
CA ASP A 67 3.86 -0.14 -14.94
C ASP A 67 2.96 -0.88 -13.94
N PHE A 68 3.32 -0.86 -12.66
CA PHE A 68 2.44 -1.36 -11.61
C PHE A 68 1.36 -0.34 -11.27
N THR A 69 0.13 -0.82 -11.12
CA THR A 69 -0.97 -0.09 -10.51
C THR A 69 -0.92 -0.28 -9.00
N PHE A 70 -0.80 0.82 -8.25
CA PHE A 70 -0.79 0.77 -6.79
C PHE A 70 -2.21 0.82 -6.21
N ILE A 71 -2.59 -0.21 -5.47
CA ILE A 71 -3.83 -0.29 -4.72
C ILE A 71 -3.51 -0.10 -3.24
N ASN A 72 -4.02 0.97 -2.65
CA ASN A 72 -3.82 1.29 -1.24
C ASN A 72 -5.14 1.15 -0.47
N VAL A 73 -5.18 0.21 0.48
CA VAL A 73 -6.39 -0.07 1.25
C VAL A 73 -6.82 1.11 2.12
N GLU A 74 -5.88 1.86 2.73
CA GLU A 74 -6.22 3.06 3.50
C GLU A 74 -6.96 4.09 2.64
N LYS A 75 -6.55 4.26 1.38
CA LYS A 75 -7.27 5.14 0.43
C LYS A 75 -8.68 4.63 0.13
N ILE A 76 -8.85 3.33 -0.07
CA ILE A 76 -10.18 2.71 -0.30
C ILE A 76 -11.09 2.95 0.92
N MET A 77 -10.58 2.77 2.14
CA MET A 77 -11.33 3.01 3.37
C MET A 77 -11.76 4.48 3.51
N LEU A 78 -10.85 5.42 3.22
CA LEU A 78 -11.15 6.85 3.26
C LEU A 78 -12.15 7.27 2.16
N GLN A 79 -12.10 6.65 0.98
CA GLN A 79 -13.09 6.89 -0.08
C GLN A 79 -14.48 6.41 0.32
N LYS A 80 -14.58 5.26 0.99
CA LYS A 80 -15.87 4.74 1.48
C LYS A 80 -16.53 5.67 2.48
N LEU A 81 -15.77 6.31 3.36
CA LEU A 81 -16.29 7.37 4.24
C LEU A 81 -16.83 8.55 3.46
N ALA A 82 -16.03 9.05 2.51
CA ALA A 82 -16.44 10.18 1.71
C ALA A 82 -17.73 9.88 0.94
N GLU A 83 -17.95 8.64 0.50
CA GLU A 83 -19.20 8.21 -0.11
C GLU A 83 -20.38 8.20 0.87
N ASN A 84 -20.19 7.69 2.08
CA ASN A 84 -21.24 7.69 3.11
C ASN A 84 -21.62 9.10 3.57
N ASN A 85 -20.68 10.05 3.48
CA ASN A 85 -20.92 11.45 3.85
C ASN A 85 -21.40 12.34 2.70
N ARG A 86 -21.48 11.83 1.46
CA ARG A 86 -21.99 12.61 0.31
C ARG A 86 -23.48 12.91 0.38
N ASP A 87 -24.21 12.27 1.28
CA ASP A 87 -25.59 12.63 1.62
C ASP A 87 -25.66 13.81 2.63
N ALA A 88 -24.53 14.27 3.17
CA ALA A 88 -24.40 15.43 4.05
C ALA A 88 -23.35 16.43 3.50
N ASP A 89 -23.83 17.40 2.73
CA ASP A 89 -23.15 18.62 2.27
C ASP A 89 -21.94 18.49 1.31
N ALA A 90 -22.20 18.85 0.05
CA ALA A 90 -21.25 18.99 -1.05
C ALA A 90 -20.29 20.21 -0.94
N SER A 91 -19.75 20.52 0.24
CA SER A 91 -19.01 21.79 0.46
C SER A 91 -17.56 21.68 0.94
N ASN A 92 -16.99 20.49 1.15
CA ASN A 92 -15.60 20.38 1.61
C ASN A 92 -14.73 19.47 0.73
N GLU A 93 -14.36 19.95 -0.46
CA GLU A 93 -13.30 19.35 -1.30
C GLU A 93 -11.88 19.44 -0.67
N HIS A 94 -11.77 19.95 0.56
CA HIS A 94 -10.51 20.16 1.29
C HIS A 94 -10.55 19.65 2.74
N GLY A 95 -11.30 18.57 3.03
CA GLY A 95 -11.27 17.94 4.36
C GLY A 95 -9.83 17.59 4.78
N ASP A 96 -9.41 18.01 5.97
CA ASP A 96 -8.08 17.68 6.49
C ASP A 96 -7.97 16.16 6.61
N ARG A 97 -6.88 15.56 6.12
CA ARG A 97 -6.63 14.11 6.26
C ARG A 97 -6.77 13.64 7.71
N LYS A 98 -6.40 14.49 8.67
CA LYS A 98 -6.56 14.18 10.10
C LYS A 98 -8.03 14.02 10.49
N GLU A 99 -8.90 14.87 9.94
CA GLU A 99 -10.34 14.84 10.17
C GLU A 99 -10.96 13.56 9.57
N SER A 100 -10.66 13.23 8.31
CA SER A 100 -11.16 11.99 7.69
C SER A 100 -10.68 10.73 8.41
N VAL A 101 -9.46 10.73 8.95
CA VAL A 101 -8.95 9.61 9.77
C VAL A 101 -9.67 9.52 11.11
N HIS A 102 -9.97 10.66 11.74
CA HIS A 102 -10.71 10.70 13.00
C HIS A 102 -12.15 10.20 12.81
N GLU A 103 -12.78 10.58 11.70
CA GLU A 103 -14.09 10.11 11.33
C GLU A 103 -14.11 8.62 11.00
N LEU A 104 -13.10 8.13 10.27
CA LEU A 104 -12.92 6.70 10.01
C LEU A 104 -12.87 5.90 11.29
N LYS A 105 -12.12 6.42 12.26
CA LYS A 105 -11.99 5.81 13.58
C LYS A 105 -13.35 5.76 14.27
N ARG A 106 -14.09 6.87 14.30
CA ARG A 106 -15.41 6.94 14.94
C ARG A 106 -16.39 5.95 14.31
N MET A 107 -16.47 5.91 12.98
CA MET A 107 -17.34 4.98 12.26
C MET A 107 -17.03 3.52 12.62
N LEU A 108 -15.75 3.17 12.72
CA LEU A 108 -15.32 1.82 13.09
C LEU A 108 -15.51 1.49 14.59
N GLU A 109 -15.56 2.50 15.45
CA GLU A 109 -15.90 2.33 16.87
C GLU A 109 -17.41 2.15 17.07
N GLU A 110 -18.24 2.83 16.26
CA GLU A 110 -19.70 2.72 16.29
C GLU A 110 -20.20 1.40 15.64
N ASP A 111 -19.66 1.05 14.46
CA ASP A 111 -19.93 -0.22 13.80
C ASP A 111 -18.63 -0.82 13.19
N PRO A 112 -17.98 -1.74 13.92
CA PRO A 112 -16.78 -2.43 13.46
C PRO A 112 -16.97 -3.27 12.19
N THR A 113 -18.22 -3.60 11.82
CA THR A 113 -18.52 -4.44 10.65
C THR A 113 -18.55 -3.66 9.35
N THR A 114 -18.60 -2.32 9.43
CA THR A 114 -18.66 -1.40 8.28
C THR A 114 -17.53 -1.63 7.28
N ILE A 115 -16.34 -1.97 7.77
CA ILE A 115 -15.17 -2.28 6.94
C ILE A 115 -14.60 -3.62 7.37
N SER A 116 -15.00 -4.68 6.66
CA SER A 116 -14.46 -6.02 6.83
C SER A 116 -13.33 -6.31 5.83
N LEU A 117 -12.50 -7.31 6.13
CA LEU A 117 -11.50 -7.83 5.18
C LEU A 117 -12.16 -8.33 3.89
N SER A 118 -13.31 -8.99 3.99
CA SER A 118 -14.05 -9.49 2.81
C SER A 118 -14.46 -8.35 1.87
N TRP A 119 -14.91 -7.22 2.44
CA TRP A 119 -15.25 -6.02 1.68
C TRP A 119 -14.00 -5.42 1.02
N ILE A 120 -12.89 -5.28 1.74
CA ILE A 120 -11.63 -4.77 1.17
C ILE A 120 -11.16 -5.63 0.00
N LEU A 121 -11.15 -6.96 0.16
CA LEU A 121 -10.74 -7.88 -0.90
C LEU A 121 -11.67 -7.79 -2.12
N ARG A 122 -12.97 -7.51 -1.91
CA ARG A 122 -13.91 -7.23 -2.99
C ARG A 122 -13.57 -5.92 -3.71
N GLU A 123 -13.23 -4.85 -3.00
CA GLU A 123 -12.83 -3.58 -3.62
C GLU A 123 -11.50 -3.69 -4.38
N VAL A 124 -10.56 -4.50 -3.87
CA VAL A 124 -9.33 -4.87 -4.60
C VAL A 124 -9.70 -5.65 -5.87
N THR A 125 -10.59 -6.63 -5.76
CA THR A 125 -11.08 -7.42 -6.91
C THR A 125 -11.70 -6.52 -7.98
N THR A 126 -12.58 -5.59 -7.58
CA THR A 126 -13.18 -4.59 -8.49
C THR A 126 -12.12 -3.74 -9.19
N SER A 127 -11.02 -3.40 -8.50
CA SER A 127 -9.92 -2.64 -9.09
C SER A 127 -9.11 -3.47 -10.09
N VAL A 128 -8.94 -4.77 -9.83
CA VAL A 128 -8.26 -5.70 -10.73
C VAL A 128 -9.12 -6.03 -11.96
N ASP A 129 -10.44 -6.17 -11.78
CA ASP A 129 -11.40 -6.44 -12.86
C ASP A 129 -11.38 -5.35 -13.96
N LYS A 130 -10.96 -4.12 -13.64
CA LYS A 130 -10.80 -3.03 -14.62
C LYS A 130 -9.68 -3.28 -15.63
N ASN A 131 -8.65 -4.04 -15.25
CA ASN A 131 -7.58 -4.46 -16.15
C ASN A 131 -7.08 -5.86 -15.74
N PRO A 132 -7.75 -6.94 -16.19
CA PRO A 132 -7.43 -8.31 -15.76
C PRO A 132 -6.05 -8.82 -16.18
N ARG A 133 -5.30 -8.07 -16.99
CA ARG A 133 -3.90 -8.36 -17.37
C ARG A 133 -2.90 -7.38 -16.74
N GLY A 134 -3.38 -6.54 -15.83
CA GLY A 134 -2.58 -5.53 -15.14
C GLY A 134 -1.59 -6.13 -14.15
N ARG A 135 -0.66 -5.29 -13.72
CA ARG A 135 0.27 -5.59 -12.63
C ARG A 135 -0.09 -4.73 -11.44
N TYR A 136 -0.22 -5.33 -10.27
CA TYR A 136 -0.78 -4.70 -9.09
C TYR A 136 0.14 -4.84 -7.89
N LEU A 137 0.41 -3.72 -7.24
CA LEU A 137 1.00 -3.67 -5.90
C LEU A 137 -0.13 -3.36 -4.92
N VAL A 138 -0.42 -4.28 -4.01
CA VAL A 138 -1.54 -4.15 -3.07
C VAL A 138 -1.02 -3.96 -1.66
N ASP A 139 -1.21 -2.77 -1.12
CA ASP A 139 -0.87 -2.43 0.26
C ASP A 139 -2.08 -2.67 1.16
N MET A 140 -2.15 -3.87 1.73
CA MET A 140 -3.26 -4.33 2.55
C MET A 140 -3.27 -3.74 3.96
N MET A 141 -2.16 -3.14 4.42
CA MET A 141 -2.01 -2.72 5.80
C MET A 141 -2.22 -1.20 5.93
N PRO A 142 -3.39 -0.73 6.40
CA PRO A 142 -3.59 0.69 6.65
C PRO A 142 -2.60 1.18 7.72
N ASN A 143 -2.03 2.37 7.55
CA ASN A 143 -1.07 2.93 8.50
C ASN A 143 -1.76 3.53 9.74
N LEU A 144 -2.80 2.85 10.21
CA LEU A 144 -3.66 3.25 11.31
C LEU A 144 -3.65 2.08 12.29
N LYS A 145 -2.60 2.04 13.12
CA LYS A 145 -2.37 1.05 14.20
C LYS A 145 -3.62 0.77 15.05
N TYR A 146 -4.59 1.68 15.06
CA TYR A 146 -5.83 1.62 15.81
C TYR A 146 -6.95 0.88 15.05
N ILE A 147 -7.09 1.07 13.74
CA ILE A 147 -8.12 0.41 12.91
C ILE A 147 -7.96 -1.10 12.88
N ILE A 148 -6.71 -1.57 12.83
CA ILE A 148 -6.39 -3.00 12.85
C ILE A 148 -6.85 -3.66 14.17
N ARG A 149 -6.92 -2.89 15.27
CA ARG A 149 -7.37 -3.38 16.58
C ARG A 149 -8.89 -3.39 16.74
N THR A 150 -9.60 -2.43 16.17
CA THR A 150 -11.07 -2.30 16.30
C THR A 150 -11.83 -3.16 15.30
N ALA A 151 -11.37 -3.30 14.05
CA ALA A 151 -12.14 -3.94 12.99
C ALA A 151 -11.90 -5.46 12.86
N ASN A 152 -11.48 -6.14 13.93
CA ASN A 152 -11.21 -7.60 13.95
C ASN A 152 -10.25 -8.08 12.84
N PHE A 153 -9.42 -7.21 12.27
CA PHE A 153 -8.46 -7.54 11.21
C PHE A 153 -7.43 -8.59 11.61
N SER A 154 -7.25 -8.84 12.91
CA SER A 154 -6.34 -9.87 13.42
C SER A 154 -6.98 -11.26 13.60
N GLN A 155 -8.22 -11.46 13.12
CA GLN A 155 -8.84 -12.79 13.05
C GLN A 155 -8.24 -13.64 11.92
N ASP A 156 -8.52 -14.95 11.94
CA ASP A 156 -8.13 -15.86 10.87
C ASP A 156 -8.67 -15.36 9.52
N CYS A 157 -7.74 -14.96 8.65
CA CYS A 157 -8.04 -14.44 7.32
C CYS A 157 -8.01 -15.52 6.22
N SER A 158 -7.69 -16.77 6.57
CA SER A 158 -7.42 -17.85 5.62
C SER A 158 -8.60 -18.10 4.67
N SER A 159 -9.83 -18.07 5.18
CA SER A 159 -11.04 -18.27 4.37
C SER A 159 -11.25 -17.15 3.35
N ASN A 160 -11.13 -15.89 3.79
CA ASN A 160 -11.26 -14.71 2.92
C ASN A 160 -10.17 -14.69 1.84
N MET A 161 -8.94 -15.02 2.22
CA MET A 161 -7.81 -15.12 1.29
C MET A 161 -8.01 -16.24 0.27
N ALA A 162 -8.46 -17.43 0.71
CA ALA A 162 -8.74 -18.55 -0.20
C ALA A 162 -9.84 -18.21 -1.23
N VAL A 163 -10.88 -17.48 -0.82
CA VAL A 163 -11.93 -17.01 -1.73
C VAL A 163 -11.37 -16.02 -2.76
N PHE A 164 -10.51 -15.08 -2.33
CA PHE A 164 -9.85 -14.13 -3.23
C PHE A 164 -8.93 -14.85 -4.23
N GLU A 165 -8.07 -15.74 -3.73
CA GLU A 165 -7.09 -16.46 -4.55
C GLU A 165 -7.71 -17.42 -5.56
N LYS A 166 -8.94 -17.90 -5.30
CA LYS A 166 -9.70 -18.69 -6.28
C LYS A 166 -9.95 -17.92 -7.59
N LYS A 167 -10.16 -16.60 -7.51
CA LYS A 167 -10.34 -15.74 -8.68
C LYS A 167 -9.02 -15.15 -9.15
N TYR A 168 -8.21 -14.64 -8.22
CA TYR A 168 -6.96 -13.95 -8.53
C TYR A 168 -5.81 -14.48 -7.67
N PRO A 169 -5.00 -15.44 -8.18
CA PRO A 169 -3.89 -15.98 -7.42
C PRO A 169 -2.85 -14.90 -7.14
N ILE A 170 -2.42 -14.81 -5.88
CA ILE A 170 -1.38 -13.86 -5.47
C ILE A 170 -0.03 -14.44 -5.93
N SER A 171 0.74 -13.65 -6.66
CA SER A 171 2.03 -14.11 -7.20
C SER A 171 3.05 -14.29 -6.07
N PHE A 172 3.15 -13.30 -5.17
CA PHE A 172 3.98 -13.32 -3.96
C PHE A 172 3.71 -12.10 -3.08
N SER A 173 4.32 -12.06 -1.90
CA SER A 173 4.36 -10.89 -1.02
C SER A 173 5.75 -10.29 -0.92
N LEU A 174 5.84 -8.97 -0.88
CA LEU A 174 7.05 -8.21 -0.58
C LEU A 174 6.96 -7.60 0.82
N TYR A 175 7.98 -7.83 1.64
CA TYR A 175 8.13 -7.16 2.92
C TYR A 175 9.34 -6.20 2.86
N PHE A 176 9.07 -4.90 2.92
CA PHE A 176 10.11 -3.88 2.98
C PHE A 176 10.61 -3.73 4.43
N SER A 177 11.83 -4.17 4.69
CA SER A 177 12.54 -3.97 5.95
C SER A 177 13.58 -2.85 5.84
N MET A 178 13.87 -2.18 6.96
CA MET A 178 15.09 -1.37 7.05
C MET A 178 16.26 -2.30 7.38
N ASN A 179 17.27 -2.33 6.52
CA ASN A 179 18.58 -2.81 6.94
C ASN A 179 19.16 -1.75 7.89
N MET A 180 19.02 -1.98 9.19
CA MET A 180 19.88 -1.31 10.16
C MET A 180 21.28 -1.87 9.94
N ASN A 181 22.11 -1.16 9.16
CA ASN A 181 23.55 -1.39 9.23
C ASN A 181 23.93 -1.19 10.69
N THR A 182 24.25 -2.29 11.37
CA THR A 182 24.88 -2.30 12.68
C THR A 182 26.17 -1.50 12.55
N LYS A 183 26.12 -0.20 12.87
CA LYS A 183 27.33 0.52 13.23
C LYS A 183 27.84 -0.15 14.49
N THR A 184 28.82 -1.04 14.32
CA THR A 184 29.66 -1.59 15.37
C THR A 184 30.09 -0.42 16.25
N LYS A 185 29.47 -0.28 17.43
CA LYS A 185 29.99 0.62 18.46
C LYS A 185 31.37 0.08 18.80
N GLY A 186 32.39 0.83 18.42
CA GLY A 186 33.79 0.49 18.68
C GLY A 186 33.97 0.12 20.15
N SER A 187 34.57 -1.04 20.37
CA SER A 187 35.08 -1.48 21.65
C SER A 187 35.99 -0.37 22.19
N LYS A 188 35.57 0.30 23.27
CA LYS A 188 36.51 1.08 24.08
C LYS A 188 37.55 0.09 24.59
N LYS A 189 38.80 0.22 24.13
CA LYS A 189 39.95 -0.34 24.86
C LYS A 189 39.92 0.30 26.25
N VAL A 190 39.77 -0.54 27.26
CA VAL A 190 40.16 -0.23 28.62
C VAL A 190 41.67 -0.45 28.64
N GLU A 191 42.41 0.63 28.86
CA GLU A 191 43.81 0.60 29.29
C GLU A 191 43.82 0.78 30.81
#